data_AF-A0A973P476-F1
#
_entry.id   AF-A0A973P476-F1
#
_cell.length_a   1.000
_cell.length_b   1.000
_cell.length_c   1.000
_cell.angle_alpha   90.00
_cell.angle_beta   90.00
_cell.angle_gamma   90.00
#
_symmetry.space_group_name_H-M   'P 1'
#
loop_
_entity.id
_entity.type
_entity.pdbx_description
1 polymer ?
#
loop_
_entity_poly.entity_id
_entity_poly.type
_entity_poly.pdbx_seq_one_letter_code
_entity_poly.pdbx_strand_id
1 'polypeptide(L)'
;MTQNVRTLAVTVEGGKLSVRTYGDPSKPTVLLVHGYPDTQAVWDGVVAELADDFHVVTYDTRGIGASKGPLLKHGYTLERLADDLYTVADVVAPELPVHLVGHDWGSIQAWEAVTRADSAQRFLSYTSISGPCLDHAALWTRSGLRKPTPKAALRSLKQALASWYIVAFHLPVGPRAVWRLGLAKQWPRIVKAIEGTSIETAASLAKDGSRGVLYYRANMLPKMRHPQERPTTVPVQVLTPIRDRFVTPALAAQAPAPWTERLYVRQVSGGHWIVVKKPALIAERIKEFVLSDITTPGGPEPVRSLLRAEARQGTKDRREFEDKLVVVTGAGSGIGRATALAFAEKGADIVVADIDAVSGARTVELVELLGSRAYRYTVDVASAEAMERFAEDVKATAGVPDVVVNNAGIGMSGPFLATEVKDWERILGVNVWGVIHGARCFGEMMRERGEGGHIVNLASAAAYTPSRALSAYSTSKAAVLMLSECLRAEFSRYGIGVSAICPGFIATNITRTTKFVGQSAEQQERTRQRVTSLYRRRNYGPDKVAERIVAAVRRDKPVVPVALEAKASRAVSRLSPALARRLAKIDPTG
;
A
#
# COMPACT_ATOMS: atom_id res chain seq x y z
N MET A 1 -6.07 -22.35 21.81
CA MET A 1 -5.25 -23.52 22.14
C MET A 1 -4.03 -23.03 22.92
N THR A 2 -3.78 -23.55 24.11
CA THR A 2 -2.61 -23.22 24.94
C THR A 2 -1.36 -23.76 24.24
N GLN A 3 -0.69 -22.91 23.45
CA GLN A 3 0.60 -23.26 22.86
C GLN A 3 1.58 -23.63 23.99
N ASN A 4 2.39 -24.67 23.79
CA ASN A 4 3.40 -25.13 24.74
C ASN A 4 4.51 -24.07 24.87
N VAL A 5 4.31 -23.08 25.74
CA VAL A 5 5.33 -22.05 26.03
C VAL A 5 6.40 -22.68 26.91
N ARG A 6 7.65 -22.66 26.45
CA ARG A 6 8.80 -23.00 27.30
C ARG A 6 9.56 -21.73 27.64
N THR A 7 9.84 -21.53 28.92
CA THR A 7 10.71 -20.43 29.37
C THR A 7 12.07 -21.00 29.71
N LEU A 8 13.10 -20.45 29.10
CA LEU A 8 14.49 -20.79 29.37
C LEU A 8 15.29 -19.53 29.67
N ALA A 9 16.44 -19.72 30.27
CA ALA A 9 17.24 -18.61 30.78
C ALA A 9 18.65 -18.71 30.20
N VAL A 10 18.98 -17.81 29.28
CA VAL A 10 20.25 -17.79 28.53
C VAL A 10 21.28 -16.96 29.27
N THR A 11 22.44 -17.56 29.53
CA THR A 11 23.57 -16.86 30.17
C THR A 11 24.30 -16.04 29.12
N VAL A 12 24.52 -14.76 29.41
CA VAL A 12 25.26 -13.82 28.55
C VAL A 12 26.30 -13.07 29.37
N GLU A 13 27.22 -12.37 28.72
CA GLU A 13 28.22 -11.58 29.44
C GLU A 13 27.55 -10.49 30.30
N GLY A 14 27.75 -10.59 31.62
CA GLY A 14 27.23 -9.61 32.59
C GLY A 14 25.73 -9.72 32.87
N GLY A 15 25.07 -10.84 32.52
CA GLY A 15 23.63 -10.99 32.76
C GLY A 15 23.04 -12.37 32.44
N LYS A 16 21.71 -12.44 32.53
CA LYS A 16 20.92 -13.61 32.15
C LYS A 16 19.64 -13.12 31.47
N LEU A 17 19.35 -13.66 30.28
CA LEU A 17 18.19 -13.29 29.49
C LEU A 17 17.06 -14.29 29.72
N SER A 18 15.83 -13.79 29.88
CA SER A 18 14.62 -14.61 29.91
C SER A 18 14.10 -14.77 28.50
N VAL A 19 14.13 -15.99 27.99
CA VAL A 19 13.72 -16.36 26.63
C VAL A 19 12.48 -17.24 26.71
N ARG A 20 11.51 -17.01 25.82
CA ARG A 20 10.34 -17.87 25.63
C ARG A 20 10.36 -18.46 24.23
N THR A 21 10.04 -19.73 24.12
CA THR A 21 9.92 -20.44 22.84
C THR A 21 8.49 -20.98 22.69
N TYR A 22 7.99 -20.93 21.46
CA TYR A 22 6.64 -21.32 21.08
C TYR A 22 6.69 -22.14 19.78
N GLY A 23 5.70 -23.00 19.57
CA GLY A 23 5.63 -23.82 18.35
C GLY A 23 6.60 -25.00 18.34
N ASP A 24 6.76 -25.60 17.17
CA ASP A 24 7.57 -26.79 16.93
C ASP A 24 9.03 -26.40 16.56
N PRO A 25 10.05 -26.79 17.36
CA PRO A 25 11.45 -26.48 17.09
C PRO A 25 12.01 -27.01 15.76
N SER A 26 11.33 -27.95 15.09
CA SER A 26 11.72 -28.43 13.76
C SER A 26 11.36 -27.47 12.62
N LYS A 27 10.48 -26.49 12.88
CA LYS A 27 10.06 -25.48 11.91
C LYS A 27 11.06 -24.33 11.81
N PRO A 28 11.03 -23.52 10.74
CA PRO A 28 11.88 -22.34 10.62
C PRO A 28 11.75 -21.43 11.86
N THR A 29 12.89 -20.95 12.36
CA THR A 29 12.92 -20.17 13.60
C THR A 29 12.78 -18.68 13.33
N VAL A 30 11.83 -18.03 14.01
CA VAL A 30 11.61 -16.59 13.96
C VAL A 30 11.90 -15.98 15.34
N LEU A 31 12.97 -15.18 15.42
CA LEU A 31 13.40 -14.51 16.65
C LEU A 31 12.83 -13.09 16.71
N LEU A 32 11.89 -12.85 17.63
CA LEU A 32 11.23 -11.57 17.84
C LEU A 32 11.88 -10.79 18.99
N VAL A 33 12.22 -9.54 18.71
CA VAL A 33 13.00 -8.69 19.61
C VAL A 33 12.23 -7.41 19.91
N HIS A 34 11.85 -7.22 21.18
CA HIS A 34 11.02 -6.09 21.60
C HIS A 34 11.83 -4.79 21.75
N GLY A 35 11.13 -3.66 21.74
CA GLY A 35 11.69 -2.33 21.93
C GLY A 35 11.48 -1.76 23.32
N TYR A 36 11.72 -0.45 23.43
CA TYR A 36 11.59 0.33 24.66
C TYR A 36 10.26 1.09 24.68
N PRO A 37 9.55 1.16 25.83
CA PRO A 37 9.87 0.62 27.15
C PRO A 37 9.25 -0.77 27.40
N ASP A 38 8.97 -1.50 26.32
CA ASP A 38 8.20 -2.73 26.34
C ASP A 38 9.01 -3.93 26.84
N THR A 39 8.34 -5.08 26.94
CA THR A 39 8.93 -6.40 27.25
C THR A 39 8.58 -7.36 26.11
N GLN A 40 9.06 -8.60 26.17
CA GLN A 40 8.74 -9.63 25.18
C GLN A 40 7.23 -9.89 25.00
N ALA A 41 6.39 -9.51 25.98
CA ALA A 41 4.93 -9.61 25.91
C ALA A 41 4.28 -8.73 24.81
N VAL A 42 5.00 -7.72 24.29
CA VAL A 42 4.51 -6.89 23.17
C VAL A 42 4.22 -7.72 21.91
N TRP A 43 4.85 -8.89 21.82
CA TRP A 43 4.71 -9.83 20.72
C TRP A 43 3.59 -10.86 20.91
N ASP A 44 2.95 -10.96 22.07
CA ASP A 44 2.03 -12.07 22.39
C ASP A 44 0.95 -12.27 21.31
N GLY A 45 0.38 -11.18 20.80
CA GLY A 45 -0.58 -11.24 19.69
C GLY A 45 0.02 -11.76 18.38
N VAL A 46 1.25 -11.36 18.04
CA VAL A 46 1.97 -11.83 16.83
C VAL A 46 2.39 -13.29 16.99
N VAL A 47 2.82 -13.71 18.19
CA VAL A 47 3.16 -15.10 18.50
C VAL A 47 1.96 -16.01 18.28
N ALA A 48 0.77 -15.61 18.74
CA ALA A 48 -0.45 -16.38 18.55
C ALA A 48 -0.76 -16.68 17.07
N GLU A 49 -0.37 -15.76 16.16
CA GLU A 49 -0.56 -15.88 14.72
C GLU A 49 0.57 -16.65 14.00
N LEU A 50 1.77 -16.72 14.58
CA LEU A 50 2.96 -17.31 13.96
C LEU A 50 3.31 -18.71 14.46
N ALA A 51 3.04 -19.04 15.72
CA ALA A 51 3.61 -20.24 16.35
C ALA A 51 3.03 -21.58 15.85
N ASP A 52 1.96 -21.53 15.04
CA ASP A 52 1.46 -22.71 14.33
C ASP A 52 2.36 -23.05 13.12
N ASP A 53 3.02 -22.06 12.51
CA ASP A 53 3.83 -22.20 11.29
C ASP A 53 5.35 -22.16 11.57
N PHE A 54 5.77 -21.63 12.71
CA PHE A 54 7.17 -21.35 13.02
C PHE A 54 7.56 -21.81 14.42
N HIS A 55 8.85 -22.05 14.62
CA HIS A 55 9.46 -22.00 15.95
C HIS A 55 9.67 -20.53 16.32
N VAL A 56 8.77 -19.97 17.13
CA VAL A 56 8.82 -18.55 17.49
C VAL A 56 9.58 -18.39 18.80
N VAL A 57 10.54 -17.47 18.81
CA VAL A 57 11.35 -17.17 20.00
C VAL A 57 11.20 -15.70 20.34
N THR A 58 10.92 -15.40 21.60
CA THR A 58 10.93 -14.03 22.13
C THR A 58 11.87 -13.98 23.32
N TYR A 59 12.47 -12.83 23.60
CA TYR A 59 13.27 -12.67 24.81
C TYR A 59 13.20 -11.26 25.35
N ASP A 60 13.27 -11.15 26.67
CA ASP A 60 13.46 -9.87 27.32
C ASP A 60 14.92 -9.43 27.13
N THR A 61 15.12 -8.26 26.54
CA THR A 61 16.45 -7.67 26.34
C THR A 61 17.14 -7.37 27.68
N ARG A 62 18.48 -7.29 27.68
CA ARG A 62 19.26 -7.16 28.92
C ARG A 62 18.69 -6.07 29.83
N GLY A 63 18.50 -6.43 31.11
CA GLY A 63 17.98 -5.52 32.13
C GLY A 63 16.48 -5.20 32.05
N ILE A 64 15.74 -5.65 31.05
CA ILE A 64 14.29 -5.40 30.88
C ILE A 64 13.48 -6.63 31.32
N GLY A 65 12.25 -6.43 31.80
CA GLY A 65 11.35 -7.51 32.15
C GLY A 65 11.95 -8.48 33.18
N ALA A 66 11.92 -9.77 32.85
CA ALA A 66 12.49 -10.85 33.65
C ALA A 66 14.02 -11.01 33.47
N SER A 67 14.62 -10.33 32.49
CA SER A 67 16.06 -10.37 32.25
C SER A 67 16.85 -9.55 33.28
N LYS A 68 18.01 -10.10 33.65
CA LYS A 68 19.01 -9.43 34.47
C LYS A 68 20.03 -8.76 33.56
N GLY A 69 20.58 -7.63 34.00
CA GLY A 69 21.54 -6.89 33.21
C GLY A 69 22.33 -5.89 34.05
N PRO A 70 23.35 -5.27 33.44
CA PRO A 70 24.28 -4.37 34.10
C PRO A 70 23.61 -3.10 34.66
N LEU A 71 24.21 -2.47 35.67
CA LEU A 71 23.64 -1.26 36.28
C LEU A 71 24.02 0.04 35.54
N LEU A 72 25.11 -0.01 34.77
CA LEU A 72 25.75 1.13 34.12
C LEU A 72 25.58 1.08 32.59
N LYS A 73 25.61 2.26 31.95
CA LYS A 73 25.38 2.41 30.50
C LYS A 73 26.34 1.61 29.61
N HIS A 74 27.57 1.35 30.05
CA HIS A 74 28.59 0.63 29.26
C HIS A 74 28.21 -0.81 28.98
N GLY A 75 27.32 -1.39 29.79
CA GLY A 75 26.77 -2.70 29.53
C GLY A 75 25.55 -2.69 28.59
N TYR A 76 25.23 -1.58 27.93
CA TYR A 76 24.08 -1.45 27.02
C TYR A 76 24.49 -0.91 25.65
N THR A 77 25.75 -1.08 25.25
CA THR A 77 26.17 -0.70 23.90
C THR A 77 25.51 -1.62 22.86
N LEU A 78 25.34 -1.14 21.64
CA LEU A 78 24.75 -1.92 20.55
C LEU A 78 25.54 -3.20 20.29
N GLU A 79 26.86 -3.16 20.44
CA GLU A 79 27.73 -4.32 20.27
C GLU A 79 27.37 -5.41 21.29
N ARG A 80 27.17 -5.04 22.56
CA ARG A 80 26.74 -5.98 23.62
C ARG A 80 25.32 -6.51 23.41
N LEU A 81 24.43 -5.65 22.92
CA LEU A 81 23.06 -6.02 22.58
C LEU A 81 23.00 -6.99 21.39
N ALA A 82 23.87 -6.81 20.40
CA ALA A 82 24.03 -7.75 19.30
C ALA A 82 24.65 -9.07 19.78
N ASP A 83 25.68 -9.06 20.64
CA ASP A 83 26.27 -10.29 21.21
C ASP A 83 25.21 -11.15 21.93
N ASP A 84 24.33 -10.51 22.70
CA ASP A 84 23.18 -11.17 23.33
C ASP A 84 22.27 -11.86 22.32
N LEU A 85 21.98 -11.17 21.22
CA LEU A 85 21.09 -11.65 20.17
C LEU A 85 21.68 -12.87 19.45
N TYR A 86 22.98 -12.86 19.13
CA TYR A 86 23.69 -14.03 18.63
C TYR A 86 23.63 -15.17 19.64
N THR A 87 23.93 -14.91 20.93
CA THR A 87 23.89 -15.95 21.97
C THR A 87 22.51 -16.58 22.12
N VAL A 88 21.45 -15.78 22.07
CA VAL A 88 20.07 -16.30 22.11
C VAL A 88 19.80 -17.16 20.89
N ALA A 89 20.17 -16.70 19.69
CA ALA A 89 20.01 -17.46 18.46
C ALA A 89 20.74 -18.82 18.57
N ASP A 90 22.01 -18.83 18.99
CA ASP A 90 22.83 -20.04 19.12
C ASP A 90 22.25 -21.05 20.11
N VAL A 91 21.62 -20.59 21.19
CA VAL A 91 20.97 -21.48 22.17
C VAL A 91 19.67 -22.08 21.63
N VAL A 92 18.88 -21.32 20.88
CA VAL A 92 17.53 -21.77 20.45
C VAL A 92 17.51 -22.46 19.09
N ALA A 93 18.54 -22.25 18.27
CA ALA A 93 18.67 -22.81 16.93
C ALA A 93 20.16 -23.06 16.59
N PRO A 94 20.85 -23.97 17.30
CA PRO A 94 22.32 -24.10 17.22
C PRO A 94 22.85 -24.40 15.82
N GLU A 95 22.12 -25.18 15.03
CA GLU A 95 22.56 -25.66 13.72
C GLU A 95 21.96 -24.88 12.54
N LEU A 96 20.96 -24.02 12.78
CA LEU A 96 20.17 -23.41 11.72
C LEU A 96 20.15 -21.88 11.83
N PRO A 97 20.31 -21.17 10.70
CA PRO A 97 20.13 -19.72 10.66
C PRO A 97 18.67 -19.34 10.99
N VAL A 98 18.45 -18.16 11.56
CA VAL A 98 17.13 -17.70 12.02
C VAL A 98 16.63 -16.49 11.23
N HIS A 99 15.32 -16.27 11.21
CA HIS A 99 14.73 -15.03 10.72
C HIS A 99 14.57 -14.05 11.88
N LEU A 100 15.07 -12.83 11.71
CA LEU A 100 15.07 -11.83 12.76
C LEU A 100 13.91 -10.84 12.57
N VAL A 101 13.21 -10.49 13.64
CA VAL A 101 12.18 -9.44 13.62
C VAL A 101 12.40 -8.52 14.82
N GLY A 102 12.55 -7.23 14.57
CA GLY A 102 12.77 -6.24 15.62
C GLY A 102 11.71 -5.14 15.60
N HIS A 103 11.27 -4.72 16.79
CA HIS A 103 10.42 -3.55 16.98
C HIS A 103 11.14 -2.50 17.81
N ASP A 104 11.11 -1.23 17.39
CA ASP A 104 11.74 -0.10 18.07
C ASP A 104 13.22 -0.38 18.46
N TRP A 105 13.62 -0.34 19.74
CA TRP A 105 15.00 -0.67 20.12
C TRP A 105 15.42 -2.10 19.80
N GLY A 106 14.47 -3.03 19.75
CA GLY A 106 14.70 -4.38 19.25
C GLY A 106 15.10 -4.38 17.79
N SER A 107 14.53 -3.46 17.00
CA SER A 107 14.94 -3.20 15.62
C SER A 107 16.31 -2.52 15.56
N ILE A 108 16.56 -1.50 16.39
CA ILE A 108 17.85 -0.79 16.41
C ILE A 108 19.03 -1.73 16.71
N GLN A 109 18.89 -2.64 17.68
CA GLN A 109 19.94 -3.61 17.99
C GLN A 109 20.05 -4.72 16.93
N ALA A 110 18.94 -5.13 16.32
CA ALA A 110 18.94 -6.09 15.22
C ALA A 110 19.74 -5.55 14.01
N TRP A 111 19.64 -4.25 13.71
CA TRP A 111 20.48 -3.59 12.71
C TRP A 111 21.98 -3.72 13.00
N GLU A 112 22.41 -3.59 14.25
CA GLU A 112 23.81 -3.81 14.62
C GLU A 112 24.24 -5.25 14.33
N ALA A 113 23.39 -6.23 14.63
CA ALA A 113 23.66 -7.65 14.39
C ALA A 113 23.74 -8.01 12.90
N VAL A 114 22.79 -7.57 12.08
CA VAL A 114 22.71 -7.95 10.66
C VAL A 114 23.74 -7.25 9.77
N THR A 115 24.40 -6.21 10.29
CA THR A 115 25.46 -5.48 9.58
C THR A 115 26.88 -5.93 9.99
N ARG A 116 27.00 -6.99 10.80
CA ARG A 116 28.29 -7.66 11.03
C ARG A 116 28.68 -8.50 9.82
N ALA A 117 29.98 -8.73 9.64
CA ALA A 117 30.51 -9.42 8.46
C ALA A 117 30.06 -10.90 8.36
N ASP A 118 29.77 -11.54 9.49
CA ASP A 118 29.34 -12.94 9.62
C ASP A 118 27.81 -13.10 9.69
N SER A 119 27.05 -12.01 9.58
CA SER A 119 25.61 -12.01 9.84
C SER A 119 24.80 -12.94 8.93
N ALA A 120 25.18 -13.05 7.66
CA ALA A 120 24.50 -13.90 6.68
C ALA A 120 24.63 -15.41 6.98
N GLN A 121 25.60 -15.81 7.81
CA GLN A 121 25.72 -17.20 8.26
C GLN A 121 24.69 -17.52 9.34
N ARG A 122 24.24 -16.52 10.09
CA ARG A 122 23.35 -16.69 11.25
C ARG A 122 21.92 -16.23 10.99
N PHE A 123 21.70 -15.26 10.11
CA PHE A 123 20.40 -14.65 9.86
C PHE A 123 20.01 -14.78 8.38
N LEU A 124 18.88 -15.45 8.12
CA LEU A 124 18.32 -15.62 6.77
C LEU A 124 17.64 -14.35 6.26
N SER A 125 17.02 -13.60 7.17
CA SER A 125 16.33 -12.37 6.83
C SER A 125 16.14 -11.49 8.05
N TYR A 126 15.82 -10.22 7.82
CA TYR A 126 15.50 -9.30 8.89
C TYR A 126 14.28 -8.43 8.59
N THR A 127 13.30 -8.40 9.51
CA THR A 127 12.18 -7.47 9.48
C THR A 127 12.34 -6.38 10.55
N SER A 128 12.51 -5.14 10.11
CA SER A 128 12.62 -3.93 10.92
C SER A 128 11.26 -3.23 11.05
N ILE A 129 10.82 -2.94 12.27
CA ILE A 129 9.58 -2.20 12.55
C ILE A 129 9.89 -1.03 13.48
N SER A 130 9.68 0.19 13.02
CA SER A 130 9.78 1.41 13.85
C SER A 130 11.12 1.62 14.57
N GLY A 131 12.24 1.07 14.09
CA GLY A 131 13.58 1.37 14.63
C GLY A 131 14.67 1.29 13.56
N PRO A 132 15.29 2.42 13.19
CA PRO A 132 16.29 2.48 12.13
C PRO A 132 17.68 2.05 12.62
N CYS A 133 18.59 1.69 11.70
CA CYS A 133 20.02 1.65 12.01
C CYS A 133 20.49 3.07 12.37
N LEU A 134 21.14 3.23 13.55
CA LEU A 134 21.58 4.55 14.01
C LEU A 134 22.66 5.14 13.09
N ASP A 135 23.58 4.32 12.59
CA ASP A 135 24.62 4.76 11.67
C ASP A 135 24.02 5.25 10.34
N HIS A 136 23.12 4.45 9.74
CA HIS A 136 22.44 4.82 8.49
C HIS A 136 21.62 6.10 8.66
N ALA A 137 20.90 6.24 9.78
CA ALA A 137 20.12 7.43 10.10
C ALA A 137 20.99 8.68 10.23
N ALA A 138 22.15 8.56 10.89
CA ALA A 138 23.13 9.63 11.02
C ALA A 138 23.71 10.03 9.65
N LEU A 139 24.10 9.05 8.82
CA LEU A 139 24.63 9.28 7.47
C LEU A 139 23.58 9.91 6.55
N TRP A 140 22.32 9.45 6.62
CA TRP A 140 21.19 10.03 5.88
C TRP A 140 20.94 11.48 6.28
N THR A 141 20.99 11.77 7.58
CA THR A 141 20.84 13.15 8.08
C THR A 141 21.98 14.05 7.58
N ARG A 142 23.23 13.56 7.65
CA ARG A 142 24.41 14.30 7.18
C ARG A 142 24.39 14.54 5.67
N SER A 143 23.95 13.56 4.88
CA SER A 143 23.87 13.71 3.43
C SER A 143 22.81 14.74 3.02
N GLY A 144 21.67 14.79 3.73
CA GLY A 144 20.64 15.81 3.54
C GLY A 144 21.12 17.24 3.82
N LEU A 145 22.02 17.42 4.79
CA LEU A 145 22.65 18.72 5.11
C LEU A 145 23.72 19.14 4.09
N ARG A 146 24.45 18.17 3.50
CA ARG A 146 25.47 18.44 2.47
C ARG A 146 24.89 18.80 1.10
N LYS A 147 23.68 18.33 0.77
CA LYS A 147 22.95 18.67 -0.46
C LYS A 147 21.57 19.23 -0.13
N PRO A 148 21.47 20.44 0.46
CA PRO A 148 20.22 20.96 0.98
C PRO A 148 19.27 21.29 -0.16
N THR A 149 18.18 20.53 -0.26
CA THR A 149 17.00 20.89 -1.03
C THR A 149 15.87 21.27 -0.06
N PRO A 150 14.90 22.12 -0.43
CA PRO A 150 13.78 22.46 0.45
C PRO A 150 13.05 21.22 1.01
N LYS A 151 12.93 20.18 0.18
CA LYS A 151 12.35 18.88 0.58
C LYS A 151 13.24 18.11 1.57
N ALA A 152 14.57 18.14 1.42
CA ALA A 152 15.48 17.49 2.35
C ALA A 152 15.52 18.21 3.71
N ALA A 153 15.52 19.55 3.71
CA ALA A 153 15.45 20.36 4.92
C ALA A 153 14.14 20.09 5.71
N LEU A 154 12.99 20.09 5.03
CA LEU A 154 11.69 19.81 5.66
C LEU A 154 11.64 18.40 6.26
N ARG A 155 12.20 17.39 5.58
CA ARG A 155 12.28 16.01 6.09
C ARG A 155 13.13 15.93 7.36
N SER A 156 14.31 16.57 7.35
CA SER A 156 15.23 16.58 8.48
C SER A 156 14.62 17.29 9.70
N LEU A 157 13.93 18.43 9.48
CA LEU A 157 13.20 19.13 10.53
C LEU A 157 12.07 18.29 11.13
N LYS A 158 11.26 17.62 10.28
CA LYS A 158 10.19 16.72 10.74
C LYS A 158 10.75 15.59 11.61
N GLN A 159 11.87 14.99 11.22
CA GLN A 159 12.51 13.96 12.03
C GLN A 159 13.08 14.51 13.34
N ALA A 160 13.72 15.70 13.32
CA ALA A 160 14.23 16.33 14.54
C ALA A 160 13.10 16.61 15.56
N LEU A 161 11.93 17.07 15.08
CA LEU A 161 10.74 17.26 15.90
C LEU A 161 10.19 15.93 16.45
N ALA A 162 10.17 14.87 15.62
CA ALA A 162 9.77 13.53 16.06
C ALA A 162 10.71 12.96 17.13
N SER A 163 12.00 13.32 17.09
CA SER A 163 13.06 12.80 17.96
C SER A 163 13.43 13.67 19.17
N TRP A 164 12.61 14.65 19.56
CA TRP A 164 12.89 15.57 20.68
C TRP A 164 13.20 14.83 22.00
N TYR A 165 12.56 13.68 22.22
CA TYR A 165 12.69 12.87 23.43
C TYR A 165 14.12 12.33 23.63
N ILE A 166 14.89 12.15 22.55
CA ILE A 166 16.28 11.73 22.60
C ILE A 166 17.12 12.74 23.40
N VAL A 167 16.91 14.04 23.15
CA VAL A 167 17.60 15.12 23.88
C VAL A 167 17.21 15.07 25.36
N ALA A 168 15.93 14.91 25.65
CA ALA A 168 15.44 14.79 27.02
C ALA A 168 16.10 13.62 27.77
N PHE A 169 16.26 12.45 27.13
CA PHE A 169 16.86 11.25 27.74
C PHE A 169 18.37 11.36 28.06
N HIS A 170 19.06 12.35 27.51
CA HIS A 170 20.47 12.62 27.82
C HIS A 170 20.68 13.54 29.04
N LEU A 171 19.62 14.17 29.57
CA LEU A 171 19.71 14.99 30.79
C LEU A 171 20.07 14.13 32.01
N PRO A 172 21.01 14.53 32.89
CA PRO A 172 21.66 13.65 33.86
C PRO A 172 20.73 13.02 34.92
N VAL A 173 19.80 13.78 35.52
CA VAL A 173 18.98 13.33 36.67
C VAL A 173 17.48 13.20 36.36
N GLY A 174 16.96 13.88 35.32
CA GLY A 174 15.51 13.95 35.04
C GLY A 174 14.85 12.64 34.58
N PRO A 175 15.27 12.01 33.47
CA PRO A 175 14.46 10.97 32.82
C PRO A 175 14.28 9.69 33.63
N ARG A 176 15.35 9.20 34.28
CA ARG A 176 15.30 7.96 35.07
C ARG A 176 14.47 8.12 36.34
N ALA A 177 14.51 9.30 36.95
CA ALA A 177 13.69 9.65 38.11
C ALA A 177 12.22 9.84 37.70
N VAL A 178 11.94 10.52 36.59
CA VAL A 178 10.59 10.72 36.05
C VAL A 178 9.85 9.39 35.81
N TRP A 179 10.55 8.38 35.27
CA TRP A 179 10.00 7.02 35.14
C TRP A 179 9.61 6.39 36.48
N ARG A 180 10.46 6.53 37.50
CA ARG A 180 10.25 5.94 38.83
C ARG A 180 9.20 6.69 39.66
N LEU A 181 9.11 8.02 39.47
CA LEU A 181 8.31 8.91 40.32
C LEU A 181 6.87 9.10 39.83
N GLY A 182 6.57 8.86 38.54
CA GLY A 182 5.17 8.99 38.09
C GLY A 182 4.86 8.72 36.62
N LEU A 183 5.85 8.79 35.71
CA LEU A 183 5.58 8.62 34.28
C LEU A 183 5.01 7.24 33.96
N ALA A 184 5.48 6.18 34.63
CA ALA A 184 4.95 4.83 34.44
C ALA A 184 3.44 4.72 34.72
N LYS A 185 2.93 5.45 35.73
CA LYS A 185 1.50 5.46 36.07
C LYS A 185 0.66 6.17 34.99
N GLN A 186 1.23 7.18 34.33
CA GLN A 186 0.54 7.96 33.31
C GLN A 186 0.78 7.43 31.89
N TRP A 187 1.75 6.54 31.71
CA TRP A 187 2.13 6.00 30.43
C TRP A 187 0.96 5.38 29.66
N PRO A 188 0.07 4.56 30.26
CA PRO A 188 -1.10 4.03 29.52
C PRO A 188 -2.02 5.13 28.98
N ARG A 189 -2.17 6.25 29.72
CA ARG A 189 -2.96 7.41 29.28
C ARG A 189 -2.28 8.16 28.14
N ILE A 190 -0.95 8.34 28.22
CA ILE A 190 -0.14 8.99 27.19
C ILE A 190 -0.19 8.16 25.90
N VAL A 191 0.02 6.84 25.99
CA VAL A 191 -0.09 5.96 24.83
C VAL A 191 -1.51 6.02 24.26
N LYS A 192 -2.56 5.96 25.10
CA LYS A 192 -3.94 6.13 24.62
C LYS A 192 -4.16 7.44 23.87
N ALA A 193 -3.57 8.55 24.31
CA ALA A 193 -3.66 9.83 23.61
C ALA A 193 -2.87 9.88 22.29
N ILE A 194 -1.73 9.20 22.22
CA ILE A 194 -0.87 9.15 21.03
C ILE A 194 -1.46 8.22 19.97
N GLU A 195 -1.88 7.04 20.41
CA GLU A 195 -2.28 5.90 19.61
C GLU A 195 -3.79 5.82 19.41
N GLY A 196 -4.60 6.50 20.21
CA GLY A 196 -6.06 6.40 20.18
C GLY A 196 -6.61 5.11 20.80
N THR A 197 -5.78 4.26 21.40
CA THR A 197 -6.19 3.06 22.14
C THR A 197 -5.20 2.75 23.27
N SER A 198 -5.68 2.06 24.31
CA SER A 198 -4.81 1.56 25.38
C SER A 198 -4.02 0.35 24.91
N ILE A 199 -2.75 0.28 25.33
CA ILE A 199 -1.94 -0.93 25.28
C ILE A 199 -1.80 -1.46 26.71
N GLU A 200 -1.77 -2.78 26.86
CA GLU A 200 -1.41 -3.39 28.13
C GLU A 200 0.08 -3.12 28.42
N THR A 201 0.39 -2.81 29.67
CA THR A 201 1.76 -2.47 30.08
C THR A 201 2.24 -3.43 31.15
N ALA A 202 3.49 -3.87 31.06
CA ALA A 202 4.08 -4.78 32.04
C ALA A 202 4.12 -4.15 33.45
N ALA A 203 3.98 -4.99 34.48
CA ALA A 203 4.12 -4.56 35.88
C ALA A 203 5.50 -3.94 36.16
N SER A 204 6.52 -4.32 35.39
CA SER A 204 7.89 -3.82 35.48
C SER A 204 8.13 -2.48 34.77
N LEU A 205 7.11 -1.85 34.16
CA LEU A 205 7.25 -0.66 33.30
C LEU A 205 8.09 0.47 33.91
N ALA A 206 7.94 0.76 35.22
CA ALA A 206 8.72 1.82 35.87
C ALA A 206 10.22 1.51 35.90
N LYS A 207 10.57 0.24 36.17
CA LYS A 207 11.94 -0.27 36.17
C LYS A 207 12.49 -0.28 34.75
N ASP A 208 11.70 -0.81 33.81
CA ASP A 208 12.11 -1.02 32.41
C ASP A 208 12.26 0.31 31.67
N GLY A 209 11.30 1.22 31.82
CA GLY A 209 11.37 2.59 31.34
C GLY A 209 12.59 3.35 31.88
N SER A 210 12.95 3.15 33.14
CA SER A 210 14.13 3.76 33.76
C SER A 210 15.45 3.13 33.29
N ARG A 211 15.48 1.81 33.05
CA ARG A 211 16.66 1.09 32.57
C ARG A 211 16.92 1.33 31.09
N GLY A 212 15.89 1.33 30.24
CA GLY A 212 16.03 1.55 28.81
C GLY A 212 16.53 2.96 28.43
N VAL A 213 16.43 3.96 29.31
CA VAL A 213 17.14 5.24 29.13
C VAL A 213 18.67 5.03 28.95
N LEU A 214 19.24 3.98 29.53
CA LEU A 214 20.65 3.66 29.36
C LEU A 214 20.98 3.25 27.92
N TYR A 215 20.04 2.70 27.15
CA TYR A 215 20.25 2.33 25.76
C TYR A 215 20.53 3.58 24.92
N TYR A 216 19.71 4.62 25.12
CA TYR A 216 19.92 5.93 24.49
C TYR A 216 21.26 6.54 24.85
N ARG A 217 21.59 6.58 26.16
CA ARG A 217 22.83 7.20 26.66
C ARG A 217 24.10 6.46 26.25
N ALA A 218 24.00 5.15 26.01
CA ALA A 218 25.13 4.33 25.58
C ALA A 218 25.41 4.51 24.07
N ASN A 219 24.38 4.70 23.25
CA ASN A 219 24.50 4.50 21.80
C ASN A 219 24.23 5.72 20.93
N MET A 220 23.28 6.58 21.33
CA MET A 220 22.75 7.58 20.40
C MET A 220 23.79 8.67 20.06
N LEU A 221 24.37 9.32 21.06
CA LEU A 221 25.40 10.34 20.81
C LEU A 221 26.66 9.78 20.13
N PRO A 222 27.21 8.61 20.56
CA PRO A 222 28.35 8.00 19.87
C PRO A 222 28.09 7.74 18.38
N LYS A 223 27.00 7.04 18.04
CA LYS A 223 26.68 6.70 16.64
C LYS A 223 26.33 7.94 15.81
N MET A 224 25.68 8.95 16.40
CA MET A 224 25.42 10.21 15.70
C MET A 224 26.69 11.04 15.44
N ARG A 225 27.69 10.98 16.32
CA ARG A 225 28.98 11.70 16.19
C ARG A 225 29.96 11.00 15.25
N HIS A 226 30.04 9.68 15.32
CA HIS A 226 30.96 8.87 14.54
C HIS A 226 30.23 7.71 13.86
N PRO A 227 29.33 7.99 12.89
CA PRO A 227 28.60 6.95 12.19
C PRO A 227 29.53 6.19 11.27
N GLN A 228 29.27 4.89 11.14
CA GLN A 228 30.01 3.98 10.27
C GLN A 228 29.19 3.57 9.05
N GLU A 229 29.87 3.26 7.96
CA GLU A 229 29.24 2.61 6.81
C GLU A 229 29.03 1.13 7.14
N ARG A 230 27.77 0.70 7.19
CA ARG A 230 27.38 -0.61 7.72
C ARG A 230 26.54 -1.38 6.70
N PRO A 231 27.14 -1.96 5.65
CA PRO A 231 26.40 -2.71 4.66
C PRO A 231 25.88 -4.03 5.23
N THR A 232 24.82 -4.57 4.61
CA THR A 232 24.35 -5.93 4.87
C THR A 232 23.90 -6.61 3.58
N THR A 233 24.23 -7.89 3.46
CA THR A 233 23.75 -8.81 2.41
C THR A 233 22.51 -9.59 2.85
N VAL A 234 22.17 -9.55 4.15
CA VAL A 234 20.93 -10.16 4.68
C VAL A 234 19.74 -9.43 4.06
N PRO A 235 18.78 -10.13 3.42
CA PRO A 235 17.57 -9.50 2.92
C PRO A 235 16.79 -8.81 4.05
N VAL A 236 16.46 -7.53 3.86
CA VAL A 236 15.75 -6.74 4.88
C VAL A 236 14.37 -6.31 4.40
N GLN A 237 13.36 -6.57 5.22
CA GLN A 237 12.05 -5.95 5.13
C GLN A 237 11.93 -4.83 6.17
N VAL A 238 11.46 -3.65 5.78
CA VAL A 238 11.13 -2.53 6.68
C VAL A 238 9.62 -2.29 6.65
N LEU A 239 8.94 -2.61 7.75
CA LEU A 239 7.53 -2.27 7.93
C LEU A 239 7.44 -0.88 8.54
N THR A 240 6.84 0.04 7.79
CA THR A 240 6.85 1.48 8.08
C THR A 240 5.45 1.97 8.46
N PRO A 241 5.14 2.17 9.75
CA PRO A 241 3.84 2.69 10.13
C PRO A 241 3.67 4.16 9.72
N ILE A 242 2.63 4.45 8.94
CA ILE A 242 2.45 5.78 8.33
C ILE A 242 2.08 6.89 9.34
N ARG A 243 1.62 6.52 10.55
CA ARG A 243 1.29 7.44 11.66
C ARG A 243 2.27 7.31 12.83
N ASP A 244 3.44 6.73 12.61
CA ASP A 244 4.50 6.68 13.62
C ASP A 244 4.96 8.10 13.99
N ARG A 245 4.96 8.42 15.29
CA ARG A 245 5.34 9.74 15.81
C ARG A 245 6.82 9.86 16.14
N PHE A 246 7.57 8.75 16.15
CA PHE A 246 8.96 8.66 16.57
C PHE A 246 9.90 8.44 15.37
N VAL A 247 9.52 7.56 14.44
CA VAL A 247 10.29 7.25 13.23
C VAL A 247 9.49 7.63 11.99
N THR A 248 9.95 8.64 11.26
CA THR A 248 9.23 9.06 10.05
C THR A 248 9.34 8.02 8.94
N PRO A 249 8.32 7.86 8.08
CA PRO A 249 8.39 6.94 6.96
C PRO A 249 9.56 7.19 6.00
N ALA A 250 9.96 8.45 5.84
CA ALA A 250 11.10 8.81 5.02
C ALA A 250 12.42 8.28 5.60
N LEU A 251 12.61 8.38 6.93
CA LEU A 251 13.81 7.87 7.59
C LEU A 251 13.89 6.35 7.47
N ALA A 252 12.81 5.65 7.86
CA ALA A 252 12.74 4.19 7.82
C ALA A 252 12.99 3.62 6.42
N ALA A 253 12.44 4.26 5.39
CA ALA A 253 12.57 3.78 4.01
C ALA A 253 13.93 4.11 3.37
N GLN A 254 14.47 5.31 3.61
CA GLN A 254 15.56 5.84 2.80
C GLN A 254 16.93 5.73 3.45
N ALA A 255 17.00 5.73 4.78
CA ALA A 255 18.27 5.60 5.48
C ALA A 255 18.98 4.27 5.18
N PRO A 256 18.32 3.09 5.22
CA PRO A 256 19.01 1.82 5.00
C PRO A 256 19.29 1.51 3.52
N ALA A 257 18.62 2.19 2.59
CA ALA A 257 18.69 1.86 1.17
C ALA A 257 20.13 1.79 0.62
N PRO A 258 21.07 2.73 0.93
CA PRO A 258 22.44 2.68 0.39
C PRO A 258 23.30 1.54 0.91
N TRP A 259 22.84 0.85 1.95
CA TRP A 259 23.63 -0.09 2.73
C TRP A 259 23.00 -1.48 2.76
N THR A 260 21.89 -1.68 2.05
CA THR A 260 21.16 -2.94 2.06
C THR A 260 21.05 -3.43 0.62
N GLU A 261 21.63 -4.59 0.33
CA GLU A 261 21.63 -5.15 -1.02
C GLU A 261 20.19 -5.45 -1.50
N ARG A 262 19.40 -6.10 -0.65
CA ARG A 262 17.98 -6.42 -0.91
C ARG A 262 17.10 -5.82 0.18
N LEU A 263 16.50 -4.67 -0.11
CA LEU A 263 15.64 -3.93 0.80
C LEU A 263 14.19 -3.94 0.32
N TYR A 264 13.24 -4.28 1.19
CA TYR A 264 11.80 -4.27 0.93
C TYR A 264 11.09 -3.33 1.90
N VAL A 265 10.56 -2.20 1.44
CA VAL A 265 9.90 -1.21 2.29
C VAL A 265 8.38 -1.27 2.11
N ARG A 266 7.66 -1.72 3.14
CA ARG A 266 6.20 -1.82 3.14
C ARG A 266 5.60 -0.84 4.12
N GLN A 267 4.67 -0.02 3.65
CA GLN A 267 3.93 0.87 4.53
C GLN A 267 2.78 0.12 5.19
N VAL A 268 2.55 0.37 6.48
CA VAL A 268 1.43 -0.21 7.24
C VAL A 268 0.59 0.90 7.87
N SER A 269 -0.73 0.75 7.81
CA SER A 269 -1.65 1.73 8.40
C SER A 269 -1.73 1.58 9.91
N GLY A 270 -1.00 2.44 10.64
CA GLY A 270 -0.95 2.44 12.09
C GLY A 270 0.08 3.39 12.67
N GLY A 271 0.13 3.45 14.01
CA GLY A 271 1.14 4.17 14.78
C GLY A 271 2.31 3.27 15.19
N HIS A 272 3.03 3.66 16.23
CA HIS A 272 4.29 3.03 16.64
C HIS A 272 4.10 1.61 17.20
N TRP A 273 3.03 1.38 17.97
CA TRP A 273 2.68 0.06 18.53
C TRP A 273 1.82 -0.78 17.56
N ILE A 274 2.15 -0.78 16.27
CA ILE A 274 1.40 -1.54 15.27
C ILE A 274 1.38 -3.05 15.56
N VAL A 275 2.46 -3.56 16.17
CA VAL A 275 2.62 -4.97 16.57
C VAL A 275 1.55 -5.43 17.56
N VAL A 276 1.10 -4.55 18.46
CA VAL A 276 0.01 -4.83 19.42
C VAL A 276 -1.36 -4.62 18.78
N LYS A 277 -1.49 -3.59 17.92
CA LYS A 277 -2.79 -3.18 17.38
C LYS A 277 -3.29 -4.04 16.23
N LYS A 278 -2.37 -4.53 15.41
CA LYS A 278 -2.68 -5.34 14.22
C LYS A 278 -1.71 -6.53 14.16
N PRO A 279 -1.71 -7.42 15.16
CA PRO A 279 -0.80 -8.54 15.22
C PRO A 279 -0.95 -9.45 14.00
N ALA A 280 -2.18 -9.75 13.56
CA ALA A 280 -2.45 -10.55 12.36
C ALA A 280 -1.82 -9.95 11.10
N LEU A 281 -1.93 -8.63 10.90
CA LEU A 281 -1.28 -7.94 9.77
C LEU A 281 0.25 -8.06 9.86
N ILE A 282 0.83 -7.85 11.03
CA ILE A 282 2.29 -7.95 11.19
C ILE A 282 2.76 -9.39 10.97
N ALA A 283 2.05 -10.37 11.52
CA ALA A 283 2.32 -11.78 11.31
C ALA A 283 2.26 -12.13 9.82
N GLU A 284 1.19 -11.77 9.12
CA GLU A 284 1.04 -11.98 7.66
C GLU A 284 2.25 -11.45 6.89
N ARG A 285 2.69 -10.21 7.18
CA ARG A 285 3.85 -9.58 6.51
C ARG A 285 5.17 -10.28 6.85
N ILE A 286 5.29 -10.87 8.04
CA ILE A 286 6.43 -11.71 8.41
C ILE A 286 6.38 -13.02 7.62
N LYS A 287 5.23 -13.73 7.60
CA LYS A 287 5.06 -14.99 6.88
C LYS A 287 5.39 -14.84 5.39
N GLU A 288 4.81 -13.83 4.74
CA GLU A 288 5.05 -13.54 3.32
C GLU A 288 6.53 -13.34 2.99
N PHE A 289 7.31 -12.73 3.90
CA PHE A 289 8.73 -12.47 3.68
C PHE A 289 9.59 -13.69 3.98
N VAL A 290 9.38 -14.30 5.15
CA VAL A 290 10.14 -15.45 5.67
C VAL A 290 9.96 -16.69 4.80
N LEU A 291 8.76 -16.95 4.30
CA LEU A 291 8.51 -18.14 3.50
C LEU A 291 8.92 -17.97 2.04
N SER A 292 9.04 -16.73 1.54
CA SER A 292 9.36 -16.50 0.14
C SER A 292 10.74 -17.03 -0.26
N ASP A 293 10.88 -17.39 -1.54
CA ASP A 293 12.15 -17.79 -2.16
C ASP A 293 13.29 -16.75 -2.01
N ILE A 294 12.96 -15.51 -1.67
CA ILE A 294 13.90 -14.43 -1.35
C ILE A 294 14.78 -14.79 -0.16
N THR A 295 14.18 -15.41 0.86
CA THR A 295 14.82 -15.67 2.15
C THR A 295 14.97 -17.15 2.47
N THR A 296 14.15 -18.00 1.85
CA THR A 296 14.16 -19.45 2.04
C THR A 296 14.29 -20.14 0.69
N PRO A 297 15.47 -20.71 0.34
CA PRO A 297 15.65 -21.43 -0.92
C PRO A 297 14.61 -22.53 -1.12
N GLY A 298 13.93 -22.53 -2.28
CA GLY A 298 12.84 -23.47 -2.58
C GLY A 298 11.48 -23.11 -1.97
N GLY A 299 11.36 -21.94 -1.32
CA GLY A 299 10.08 -21.37 -0.89
C GLY A 299 9.19 -20.93 -2.06
N PRO A 300 7.93 -20.57 -1.80
CA PRO A 300 7.04 -19.98 -2.80
C PRO A 300 7.58 -18.68 -3.41
N GLU A 301 7.17 -18.41 -4.65
CA GLU A 301 7.43 -17.11 -5.28
C GLU A 301 6.89 -15.96 -4.41
N PRO A 302 7.56 -14.80 -4.38
CA PRO A 302 7.17 -13.70 -3.53
C PRO A 302 5.83 -13.12 -3.98
N VAL A 303 4.96 -12.84 -3.01
CA VAL A 303 3.70 -12.15 -3.30
C VAL A 303 3.96 -10.78 -3.95
N ARG A 304 3.06 -10.36 -4.85
CA ARG A 304 3.19 -9.09 -5.60
C ARG A 304 3.44 -7.88 -4.68
N SER A 305 2.77 -7.84 -3.54
CA SER A 305 2.93 -6.77 -2.55
C SER A 305 4.35 -6.66 -2.01
N LEU A 306 5.08 -7.78 -1.89
CA LEU A 306 6.48 -7.82 -1.49
C LEU A 306 7.41 -7.41 -2.63
N LEU A 307 7.21 -7.91 -3.86
CA LEU A 307 8.00 -7.48 -5.04
C LEU A 307 7.92 -5.97 -5.29
N ARG A 308 6.73 -5.38 -5.09
CA ARG A 308 6.53 -3.93 -5.15
C ARG A 308 7.25 -3.15 -4.08
N ALA A 309 7.49 -3.77 -2.93
CA ALA A 309 8.14 -3.13 -1.81
C ALA A 309 9.66 -2.99 -2.03
N GLU A 310 10.23 -3.72 -2.99
CA GLU A 310 11.68 -3.72 -3.20
C GLU A 310 12.20 -2.33 -3.55
N ALA A 311 13.00 -1.77 -2.65
CA ALA A 311 13.70 -0.51 -2.79
C ALA A 311 14.97 -0.73 -3.63
N ARG A 312 14.81 -0.97 -4.93
CA ARG A 312 15.95 -1.12 -5.84
C ARG A 312 16.67 0.22 -6.00
N GLN A 313 17.89 0.30 -5.49
CA GLN A 313 18.76 1.43 -5.78
C GLN A 313 19.22 1.38 -7.24
N GLY A 314 18.90 2.41 -8.02
CA GLY A 314 19.55 2.63 -9.32
C GLY A 314 19.05 1.84 -10.53
N THR A 315 18.00 1.00 -10.42
CA THR A 315 17.43 0.35 -11.61
C THR A 315 16.56 1.35 -12.38
N LYS A 316 17.12 1.92 -13.46
CA LYS A 316 16.36 2.61 -14.51
C LYS A 316 15.36 1.67 -15.23
N ASP A 317 15.44 0.36 -14.96
CA ASP A 317 14.78 -0.68 -15.74
C ASP A 317 13.40 -1.12 -15.21
N ARG A 318 13.00 -0.72 -13.99
CA ARG A 318 11.67 -1.08 -13.47
C ARG A 318 10.59 -0.29 -14.20
N ARG A 319 9.67 -0.97 -14.87
CA ARG A 319 8.54 -0.31 -15.54
C ARG A 319 7.59 0.27 -14.48
N GLU A 320 6.96 1.41 -14.80
CA GLU A 320 6.21 2.25 -13.84
C GLU A 320 5.10 1.51 -13.06
N PHE A 321 4.50 0.47 -13.66
CA PHE A 321 3.45 -0.35 -13.08
C PHE A 321 3.86 -1.82 -12.94
N GLU A 322 5.15 -2.12 -12.94
CA GLU A 322 5.66 -3.47 -12.71
C GLU A 322 5.20 -4.02 -11.35
N ASP A 323 4.77 -5.28 -11.33
CA ASP A 323 4.13 -5.99 -10.20
C ASP A 323 2.78 -5.40 -9.74
N LYS A 324 2.18 -4.50 -10.52
CA LYS A 324 0.82 -3.99 -10.29
C LYS A 324 -0.20 -4.81 -11.06
N LEU A 325 -1.35 -5.04 -10.44
CA LEU A 325 -2.50 -5.67 -11.09
C LEU A 325 -3.55 -4.62 -11.45
N VAL A 326 -3.97 -4.60 -12.72
CA VAL A 326 -4.96 -3.65 -13.23
C VAL A 326 -6.17 -4.40 -13.78
N VAL A 327 -7.35 -4.14 -13.23
CA VAL A 327 -8.62 -4.65 -13.78
C VAL A 327 -9.21 -3.60 -14.72
N VAL A 328 -9.60 -4.00 -15.93
CA VAL A 328 -10.29 -3.14 -16.88
C VAL A 328 -11.57 -3.81 -17.37
N THR A 329 -12.72 -3.18 -17.13
CA THR A 329 -14.00 -3.65 -17.68
C THR A 329 -14.29 -3.02 -19.04
N GLY A 330 -14.97 -3.75 -19.93
CA GLY A 330 -15.14 -3.32 -21.33
C GLY A 330 -13.81 -3.24 -22.08
N ALA A 331 -12.86 -4.11 -21.73
CA ALA A 331 -11.48 -4.10 -22.22
C ALA A 331 -11.32 -4.73 -23.61
N GLY A 332 -12.39 -5.28 -24.19
CA GLY A 332 -12.37 -5.91 -25.50
C GLY A 332 -12.24 -4.90 -26.64
N SER A 333 -12.50 -3.60 -26.44
CA SER A 333 -12.33 -2.61 -27.52
C SER A 333 -12.17 -1.17 -27.02
N GLY A 334 -11.96 -0.23 -27.96
CA GLY A 334 -12.01 1.21 -27.70
C GLY A 334 -11.09 1.67 -26.57
N ILE A 335 -11.62 2.51 -25.68
CA ILE A 335 -10.87 3.07 -24.53
C ILE A 335 -10.41 1.96 -23.59
N GLY A 336 -11.23 0.93 -23.36
CA GLY A 336 -10.89 -0.18 -22.47
C GLY A 336 -9.66 -0.93 -22.96
N ARG A 337 -9.65 -1.36 -24.23
CA ARG A 337 -8.47 -2.02 -24.83
C ARG A 337 -7.25 -1.12 -24.78
N ALA A 338 -7.36 0.13 -25.22
CA ALA A 338 -6.23 1.06 -25.19
C ALA A 338 -5.69 1.28 -23.77
N THR A 339 -6.57 1.29 -22.76
CA THR A 339 -6.18 1.42 -21.35
C THR A 339 -5.45 0.18 -20.86
N ALA A 340 -5.95 -1.02 -21.18
CA ALA A 340 -5.26 -2.28 -20.87
C ALA A 340 -3.84 -2.30 -21.44
N LEU A 341 -3.68 -1.95 -22.73
CA LEU A 341 -2.37 -1.89 -23.39
C LEU A 341 -1.45 -0.83 -22.78
N ALA A 342 -1.97 0.36 -22.48
CA ALA A 342 -1.17 1.44 -21.89
C ALA A 342 -0.63 1.10 -20.48
N PHE A 343 -1.35 0.30 -19.70
CA PHE A 343 -0.83 -0.22 -18.42
C PHE A 343 0.15 -1.39 -18.64
N ALA A 344 -0.11 -2.27 -19.61
CA ALA A 344 0.76 -3.39 -19.96
C ALA A 344 2.13 -2.93 -20.49
N GLU A 345 2.17 -1.92 -21.36
CA GLU A 345 3.41 -1.27 -21.81
C GLU A 345 4.27 -0.78 -20.65
N LYS A 346 3.63 -0.47 -19.51
CA LYS A 346 4.27 -0.02 -18.27
C LYS A 346 4.49 -1.15 -17.27
N GLY A 347 4.36 -2.41 -17.68
CA GLY A 347 4.68 -3.60 -16.90
C GLY A 347 3.60 -4.08 -15.96
N ALA A 348 2.38 -3.53 -16.03
CA ALA A 348 1.27 -4.05 -15.23
C ALA A 348 0.80 -5.40 -15.77
N ASP A 349 0.36 -6.26 -14.87
CA ASP A 349 -0.46 -7.42 -15.24
C ASP A 349 -1.92 -6.98 -15.35
N ILE A 350 -2.64 -7.52 -16.34
CA ILE A 350 -3.94 -7.00 -16.74
C ILE A 350 -5.04 -8.06 -16.59
N VAL A 351 -6.09 -7.73 -15.87
CA VAL A 351 -7.36 -8.46 -15.94
C VAL A 351 -8.23 -7.80 -17.00
N VAL A 352 -8.47 -8.53 -18.08
CA VAL A 352 -9.29 -8.14 -19.22
C VAL A 352 -10.70 -8.69 -19.02
N ALA A 353 -11.64 -7.83 -18.60
CA ALA A 353 -13.04 -8.19 -18.46
C ALA A 353 -13.87 -7.55 -19.58
N ASP A 354 -14.59 -8.36 -20.34
CA ASP A 354 -15.53 -7.91 -21.37
C ASP A 354 -16.70 -8.89 -21.51
N ILE A 355 -17.85 -8.43 -21.99
CA ILE A 355 -18.98 -9.30 -22.29
C ILE A 355 -18.74 -10.10 -23.58
N ASP A 356 -17.94 -9.56 -24.51
CA ASP A 356 -17.52 -10.23 -25.73
C ASP A 356 -16.21 -11.00 -25.51
N ALA A 357 -16.33 -12.32 -25.38
CA ALA A 357 -15.22 -13.24 -25.13
C ALA A 357 -14.15 -13.22 -26.24
N VAL A 358 -14.53 -12.97 -27.50
CA VAL A 358 -13.61 -12.95 -28.65
C VAL A 358 -12.81 -11.65 -28.64
N SER A 359 -13.51 -10.52 -28.48
CA SER A 359 -12.86 -9.21 -28.38
C SER A 359 -11.92 -9.13 -27.17
N GLY A 360 -12.31 -9.74 -26.04
CA GLY A 360 -11.47 -9.87 -24.84
C GLY A 360 -10.23 -10.74 -25.06
N ALA A 361 -10.38 -11.91 -25.70
CA ALA A 361 -9.24 -12.77 -26.04
C ALA A 361 -8.19 -12.06 -26.89
N ARG A 362 -8.62 -11.30 -27.89
CA ARG A 362 -7.71 -10.49 -28.70
C ARG A 362 -6.97 -9.43 -27.90
N THR A 363 -7.59 -8.83 -26.89
CA THR A 363 -6.89 -7.89 -26.00
C THR A 363 -5.84 -8.62 -25.15
N VAL A 364 -6.13 -9.84 -24.69
CA VAL A 364 -5.15 -10.68 -23.95
C VAL A 364 -3.91 -10.96 -24.80
N GLU A 365 -4.08 -11.43 -26.04
CA GLU A 365 -2.97 -11.67 -26.96
C GLU A 365 -2.08 -10.42 -27.13
N LEU A 366 -2.70 -9.25 -27.26
CA LEU A 366 -1.96 -7.98 -27.39
C LEU A 366 -1.22 -7.59 -26.10
N VAL A 367 -1.78 -7.87 -24.92
CA VAL A 367 -1.10 -7.64 -23.63
C VAL A 367 0.09 -8.57 -23.47
N GLU A 368 -0.06 -9.85 -23.82
CA GLU A 368 1.01 -10.85 -23.74
C GLU A 368 2.16 -10.54 -24.70
N LEU A 369 1.86 -10.04 -25.91
CA LEU A 369 2.88 -9.54 -26.85
C LEU A 369 3.70 -8.36 -26.30
N LEU A 370 3.19 -7.63 -25.29
CA LEU A 370 3.90 -6.55 -24.59
C LEU A 370 4.72 -7.06 -23.39
N GLY A 371 4.75 -8.38 -23.16
CA GLY A 371 5.50 -9.01 -22.08
C GLY A 371 4.87 -8.81 -20.69
N SER A 372 3.55 -8.71 -20.62
CA SER A 372 2.76 -8.64 -19.38
C SER A 372 1.85 -9.86 -19.26
N ARG A 373 1.55 -10.32 -18.04
CA ARG A 373 0.56 -11.38 -17.85
C ARG A 373 -0.84 -10.80 -18.04
N ALA A 374 -1.72 -11.58 -18.64
CA ALA A 374 -3.11 -11.20 -18.83
C ALA A 374 -4.06 -12.30 -18.35
N TYR A 375 -5.18 -11.90 -17.75
CA TYR A 375 -6.23 -12.79 -17.27
C TYR A 375 -7.54 -12.41 -17.97
N ARG A 376 -8.19 -13.38 -18.62
CA ARG A 376 -9.43 -13.14 -19.37
C ARG A 376 -10.65 -13.50 -18.55
N TYR A 377 -11.65 -12.63 -18.54
CA TYR A 377 -12.96 -12.90 -17.95
C TYR A 377 -14.08 -12.44 -18.87
N THR A 378 -15.13 -13.26 -18.97
CA THR A 378 -16.38 -12.89 -19.64
C THR A 378 -17.42 -12.49 -18.61
N VAL A 379 -17.76 -11.21 -18.55
CA VAL A 379 -18.58 -10.65 -17.47
C VAL A 379 -19.57 -9.64 -18.00
N ASP A 380 -20.84 -9.80 -17.63
CA ASP A 380 -21.83 -8.74 -17.74
C ASP A 380 -21.79 -7.87 -16.47
N VAL A 381 -21.28 -6.65 -16.61
CA VAL A 381 -21.17 -5.70 -15.50
C VAL A 381 -22.52 -5.27 -14.93
N ALA A 382 -23.63 -5.46 -15.65
CA ALA A 382 -24.97 -5.13 -15.15
C ALA A 382 -25.49 -6.17 -14.12
N SER A 383 -24.87 -7.34 -14.03
CA SER A 383 -25.23 -8.39 -13.09
C SER A 383 -24.36 -8.33 -11.83
N ALA A 384 -25.00 -8.08 -10.68
CA ALA A 384 -24.33 -8.07 -9.38
C ALA A 384 -23.64 -9.41 -9.09
N GLU A 385 -24.35 -10.51 -9.31
CA GLU A 385 -23.88 -11.86 -9.04
C GLU A 385 -22.68 -12.24 -9.92
N ALA A 386 -22.70 -11.83 -11.21
CA ALA A 386 -21.57 -12.04 -12.11
C ALA A 386 -20.33 -11.24 -11.68
N MET A 387 -20.53 -10.00 -11.22
CA MET A 387 -19.45 -9.15 -10.73
C MET A 387 -18.86 -9.62 -9.40
N GLU A 388 -19.67 -10.17 -8.50
CA GLU A 388 -19.21 -10.75 -7.23
C GLU A 388 -18.33 -12.00 -7.48
N ARG A 389 -18.81 -12.95 -8.29
CA ARG A 389 -17.99 -14.11 -8.71
C ARG A 389 -16.71 -13.69 -9.42
N PHE A 390 -16.81 -12.76 -10.37
CA PHE A 390 -15.65 -12.25 -11.09
C PHE A 390 -14.60 -11.68 -10.14
N ALA A 391 -15.01 -10.90 -9.13
CA ALA A 391 -14.08 -10.32 -8.18
C ALA A 391 -13.41 -11.41 -7.32
N GLU A 392 -14.17 -12.42 -6.86
CA GLU A 392 -13.64 -13.57 -6.11
C GLU A 392 -12.61 -14.35 -6.93
N ASP A 393 -12.92 -14.67 -8.20
CA ASP A 393 -12.02 -15.38 -9.10
C ASP A 393 -10.74 -14.59 -9.35
N VAL A 394 -10.83 -13.26 -9.54
CA VAL A 394 -9.65 -12.40 -9.68
C VAL A 394 -8.80 -12.43 -8.41
N LYS A 395 -9.42 -12.33 -7.23
CA LYS A 395 -8.72 -12.38 -5.94
C LYS A 395 -7.98 -13.71 -5.78
N ALA A 396 -8.60 -14.83 -6.18
CA ALA A 396 -8.02 -16.16 -6.06
C ALA A 396 -6.88 -16.43 -7.05
N THR A 397 -6.99 -15.94 -8.29
CA THR A 397 -6.04 -16.29 -9.37
C THR A 397 -4.93 -15.27 -9.58
N ALA A 398 -5.23 -13.97 -9.45
CA ALA A 398 -4.30 -12.88 -9.74
C ALA A 398 -3.96 -12.05 -8.50
N GLY A 399 -4.82 -12.09 -7.48
CA GLY A 399 -4.71 -11.32 -6.24
C GLY A 399 -5.59 -10.06 -6.25
N VAL A 400 -5.39 -9.20 -5.24
CA VAL A 400 -6.16 -7.94 -5.12
C VAL A 400 -5.62 -6.90 -6.10
N PRO A 401 -6.47 -6.25 -6.93
CA PRO A 401 -6.00 -5.24 -7.87
C PRO A 401 -5.43 -3.98 -7.20
N ASP A 402 -4.48 -3.35 -7.87
CA ASP A 402 -3.96 -2.02 -7.51
C ASP A 402 -4.77 -0.91 -8.17
N VAL A 403 -5.27 -1.17 -9.38
CA VAL A 403 -6.10 -0.24 -10.15
C VAL A 403 -7.33 -0.97 -10.69
N VAL A 404 -8.49 -0.35 -10.58
CA VAL A 404 -9.73 -0.83 -11.20
C VAL A 404 -10.27 0.24 -12.11
N VAL A 405 -10.40 -0.07 -13.40
CA VAL A 405 -10.94 0.81 -14.43
C VAL A 405 -12.33 0.32 -14.81
N ASN A 406 -13.34 0.93 -14.19
CA ASN A 406 -14.74 0.76 -14.54
C ASN A 406 -15.02 1.52 -15.85
N ASN A 407 -14.71 0.88 -16.98
CA ASN A 407 -14.80 1.46 -18.31
C ASN A 407 -16.02 0.98 -19.12
N ALA A 408 -16.54 -0.21 -18.83
CA ALA A 408 -17.70 -0.76 -19.54
C ALA A 408 -18.84 0.26 -19.62
N GLY A 409 -19.42 0.41 -20.81
CA GLY A 409 -20.47 1.40 -21.03
C GLY A 409 -21.10 1.33 -22.40
N ILE A 410 -22.36 1.75 -22.46
CA ILE A 410 -23.16 1.84 -23.68
C ILE A 410 -23.70 3.25 -23.88
N GLY A 411 -23.83 3.65 -25.15
CA GLY A 411 -24.41 4.92 -25.56
C GLY A 411 -25.91 4.80 -25.85
N MET A 412 -26.63 5.90 -25.67
CA MET A 412 -28.03 6.01 -26.06
C MET A 412 -28.35 7.45 -26.46
N SER A 413 -29.05 7.60 -27.58
CA SER A 413 -29.51 8.88 -28.10
C SER A 413 -30.95 8.75 -28.57
N GLY A 414 -31.76 9.77 -28.36
CA GLY A 414 -33.15 9.80 -28.80
C GLY A 414 -34.02 10.71 -27.93
N PRO A 415 -35.25 11.02 -28.38
CA PRO A 415 -36.22 11.75 -27.57
C PRO A 415 -36.56 10.99 -26.28
N PHE A 416 -36.75 11.72 -25.18
CA PHE A 416 -37.10 11.13 -23.89
C PHE A 416 -38.38 10.28 -23.97
N LEU A 417 -39.43 10.80 -24.62
CA LEU A 417 -40.72 10.11 -24.73
C LEU A 417 -40.68 8.83 -25.58
N ALA A 418 -39.64 8.65 -26.39
CA ALA A 418 -39.42 7.42 -27.15
C ALA A 418 -38.57 6.40 -26.37
N THR A 419 -37.94 6.80 -25.25
CA THR A 419 -37.05 5.93 -24.47
C THR A 419 -37.86 5.08 -23.49
N GLU A 420 -37.98 3.79 -23.78
CA GLU A 420 -38.77 2.85 -22.97
C GLU A 420 -38.08 2.50 -21.63
N VAL A 421 -38.83 1.93 -20.68
CA VAL A 421 -38.30 1.48 -19.38
C VAL A 421 -37.12 0.51 -19.54
N LYS A 422 -37.24 -0.47 -20.44
CA LYS A 422 -36.15 -1.44 -20.73
C LYS A 422 -34.86 -0.77 -21.22
N ASP A 423 -34.98 0.37 -21.91
CA ASP A 423 -33.83 1.14 -22.37
C ASP A 423 -33.15 1.85 -21.21
N TRP A 424 -33.94 2.41 -20.28
CA TRP A 424 -33.45 2.97 -19.01
C TRP A 424 -32.78 1.91 -18.13
N GLU A 425 -33.41 0.75 -17.93
CA GLU A 425 -32.87 -0.35 -17.15
C GLU A 425 -31.53 -0.82 -17.73
N ARG A 426 -31.45 -0.99 -19.06
CA ARG A 426 -30.22 -1.42 -19.73
C ARG A 426 -29.10 -0.39 -19.57
N ILE A 427 -29.36 0.89 -19.83
CA ILE A 427 -28.31 1.92 -19.77
C ILE A 427 -27.85 2.20 -18.34
N LEU A 428 -28.77 2.23 -17.37
CA LEU A 428 -28.42 2.40 -15.96
C LEU A 428 -27.74 1.16 -15.40
N GLY A 429 -28.19 -0.04 -15.79
CA GLY A 429 -27.57 -1.32 -15.45
C GLY A 429 -26.08 -1.36 -15.84
N VAL A 430 -25.77 -1.04 -17.09
CA VAL A 430 -24.37 -1.06 -17.55
C VAL A 430 -23.58 0.16 -17.05
N ASN A 431 -24.07 1.38 -17.28
CA ASN A 431 -23.25 2.58 -17.06
C ASN A 431 -23.16 2.99 -15.59
N VAL A 432 -24.16 2.68 -14.76
CA VAL A 432 -24.21 3.11 -13.34
C VAL A 432 -23.99 1.91 -12.43
N TRP A 433 -24.84 0.89 -12.52
CA TRP A 433 -24.71 -0.31 -11.68
C TRP A 433 -23.40 -1.05 -11.93
N GLY A 434 -22.94 -1.17 -13.19
CA GLY A 434 -21.61 -1.73 -13.47
C GLY A 434 -20.46 -1.00 -12.79
N VAL A 435 -20.54 0.33 -12.65
CA VAL A 435 -19.55 1.11 -11.88
C VAL A 435 -19.70 0.87 -10.38
N ILE A 436 -20.94 0.81 -9.87
CA ILE A 436 -21.23 0.53 -8.46
C ILE A 436 -20.69 -0.84 -8.06
N HIS A 437 -20.97 -1.89 -8.84
CA HIS A 437 -20.49 -3.25 -8.58
C HIS A 437 -18.97 -3.31 -8.55
N GLY A 438 -18.30 -2.78 -9.59
CA GLY A 438 -16.84 -2.76 -9.64
C GLY A 438 -16.22 -1.98 -8.47
N ALA A 439 -16.76 -0.82 -8.13
CA ALA A 439 -16.28 -0.02 -7.00
C ALA A 439 -16.52 -0.70 -5.64
N ARG A 440 -17.67 -1.35 -5.44
CA ARG A 440 -18.01 -2.07 -4.20
C ARG A 440 -17.10 -3.29 -4.02
N CYS A 441 -17.07 -4.20 -4.98
CA CYS A 441 -16.38 -5.48 -4.83
C CYS A 441 -14.86 -5.27 -4.69
N PHE A 442 -14.24 -4.49 -5.57
CA PHE A 442 -12.80 -4.30 -5.51
C PHE A 442 -12.36 -3.23 -4.50
N GLY A 443 -13.19 -2.23 -4.22
CA GLY A 443 -12.92 -1.25 -3.16
C GLY A 443 -12.85 -1.90 -1.79
N GLU A 444 -13.72 -2.88 -1.53
CA GLU A 444 -13.69 -3.69 -0.30
C GLU A 444 -12.40 -4.51 -0.19
N MET A 445 -11.98 -5.19 -1.27
CA MET A 445 -10.71 -5.92 -1.29
C MET A 445 -9.50 -5.02 -1.06
N MET A 446 -9.48 -3.82 -1.65
CA MET A 446 -8.42 -2.83 -1.43
C MET A 446 -8.41 -2.34 0.03
N ARG A 447 -9.59 -2.13 0.62
CA ARG A 447 -9.77 -1.73 2.03
C ARG A 447 -9.22 -2.81 2.97
N GLU A 448 -9.59 -4.07 2.74
CA GLU A 448 -9.11 -5.22 3.52
C GLU A 448 -7.59 -5.38 3.43
N ARG A 449 -7.03 -5.31 2.22
CA ARG A 449 -5.57 -5.38 1.99
C ARG A 449 -4.82 -4.26 2.72
N GLY A 450 -5.42 -3.08 2.83
CA GLY A 450 -4.87 -1.94 3.59
C GLY A 450 -3.63 -1.28 2.97
N GLU A 451 -3.31 -1.59 1.71
CA GLU A 451 -2.18 -1.02 0.94
C GLU A 451 -2.61 0.13 0.00
N GLY A 452 -3.87 0.57 0.09
CA GLY A 452 -4.46 1.56 -0.81
C GLY A 452 -4.80 0.99 -2.19
N GLY A 453 -4.92 1.87 -3.18
CA GLY A 453 -5.25 1.51 -4.57
C GLY A 453 -5.85 2.70 -5.33
N HIS A 454 -6.35 2.45 -6.54
CA HIS A 454 -6.99 3.50 -7.35
C HIS A 454 -8.19 2.98 -8.14
N ILE A 455 -9.33 3.65 -8.05
CA ILE A 455 -10.52 3.36 -8.84
C ILE A 455 -10.71 4.45 -9.90
N VAL A 456 -10.86 4.04 -11.15
CA VAL A 456 -11.09 4.91 -12.30
C VAL A 456 -12.47 4.62 -12.87
N ASN A 457 -13.33 5.63 -12.90
CA ASN A 457 -14.68 5.52 -13.41
C ASN A 457 -14.82 6.33 -14.70
N LEU A 458 -15.28 5.68 -15.77
CA LEU A 458 -15.50 6.34 -17.06
C LEU A 458 -16.87 7.03 -17.09
N ALA A 459 -16.85 8.32 -16.77
CA ALA A 459 -17.97 9.22 -16.99
C ALA A 459 -17.97 9.71 -18.46
N SER A 460 -18.32 10.98 -18.69
CA SER A 460 -18.28 11.62 -20.01
C SER A 460 -18.35 13.13 -19.85
N ALA A 461 -17.93 13.90 -20.87
CA ALA A 461 -18.26 15.33 -20.96
C ALA A 461 -19.78 15.58 -20.99
N ALA A 462 -20.58 14.60 -21.44
CA ALA A 462 -22.04 14.63 -21.38
C ALA A 462 -22.62 14.72 -19.96
N ALA A 463 -21.78 14.52 -18.92
CA ALA A 463 -22.15 14.70 -17.51
C ALA A 463 -22.20 16.18 -17.08
N TYR A 464 -21.53 17.08 -17.81
CA TYR A 464 -21.37 18.47 -17.38
C TYR A 464 -22.53 19.38 -17.79
N THR A 465 -23.15 19.11 -18.92
CA THR A 465 -24.16 19.99 -19.52
C THR A 465 -25.38 19.19 -19.97
N PRO A 466 -26.60 19.73 -19.81
CA PRO A 466 -27.81 19.06 -20.28
C PRO A 466 -27.82 18.95 -21.81
N SER A 467 -28.52 17.92 -22.32
CA SER A 467 -28.70 17.68 -23.75
C SER A 467 -30.12 17.17 -24.01
N ARG A 468 -30.81 17.77 -25.00
CA ARG A 468 -32.15 17.32 -25.43
C ARG A 468 -32.17 15.95 -26.11
N ALA A 469 -31.03 15.49 -26.64
CA ALA A 469 -30.92 14.24 -27.40
C ALA A 469 -30.32 13.07 -26.60
N LEU A 470 -29.71 13.34 -25.44
CA LEU A 470 -28.94 12.36 -24.67
C LEU A 470 -29.44 12.24 -23.23
N SER A 471 -30.75 12.39 -22.98
CA SER A 471 -31.31 12.43 -21.62
C SER A 471 -30.85 11.24 -20.75
N ALA A 472 -31.08 10.01 -21.19
CA ALA A 472 -30.68 8.81 -20.46
C ALA A 472 -29.15 8.68 -20.30
N TYR A 473 -28.40 8.95 -21.37
CA TYR A 473 -26.94 8.84 -21.34
C TYR A 473 -26.30 9.90 -20.44
N SER A 474 -26.68 11.18 -20.58
CA SER A 474 -26.23 12.28 -19.73
C SER A 474 -26.58 12.03 -18.27
N THR A 475 -27.79 11.55 -17.95
CA THR A 475 -28.17 11.16 -16.59
C THR A 475 -27.24 10.08 -16.04
N SER A 476 -27.00 9.01 -16.79
CA SER A 476 -26.09 7.93 -16.35
C SER A 476 -24.67 8.44 -16.09
N LYS A 477 -24.13 9.30 -16.95
CA LYS A 477 -22.75 9.81 -16.83
C LYS A 477 -22.63 10.90 -15.75
N ALA A 478 -23.68 11.68 -15.48
CA ALA A 478 -23.76 12.58 -14.34
C ALA A 478 -23.80 11.81 -13.00
N ALA A 479 -24.57 10.72 -12.94
CA ALA A 479 -24.58 9.84 -11.77
C ALA A 479 -23.19 9.26 -11.48
N VAL A 480 -22.48 8.75 -12.49
CA VAL A 480 -21.11 8.24 -12.34
C VAL A 480 -20.13 9.32 -11.87
N LEU A 481 -20.25 10.56 -12.39
CA LEU A 481 -19.39 11.67 -11.97
C LEU A 481 -19.57 11.97 -10.48
N MET A 482 -20.81 12.17 -10.04
CA MET A 482 -21.11 12.45 -8.63
C MET A 482 -20.72 11.29 -7.71
N LEU A 483 -21.06 10.06 -8.11
CA LEU A 483 -20.65 8.85 -7.38
C LEU A 483 -19.13 8.81 -7.18
N SER A 484 -18.35 9.14 -8.21
CA SER A 484 -16.89 9.14 -8.11
C SER A 484 -16.35 10.19 -7.14
N GLU A 485 -16.97 11.37 -7.06
CA GLU A 485 -16.60 12.40 -6.10
C GLU A 485 -16.95 11.98 -4.66
N CYS A 486 -18.11 11.36 -4.45
CA CYS A 486 -18.50 10.77 -3.16
C CYS A 486 -17.52 9.66 -2.72
N LEU A 487 -17.24 8.69 -3.59
CA LEU A 487 -16.33 7.59 -3.32
C LEU A 487 -14.91 8.09 -3.02
N ARG A 488 -14.45 9.14 -3.73
CA ARG A 488 -13.14 9.75 -3.43
C ARG A 488 -13.06 10.25 -1.99
N ALA A 489 -14.10 10.93 -1.53
CA ALA A 489 -14.15 11.44 -0.16
C ALA A 489 -14.15 10.29 0.85
N GLU A 490 -15.01 9.28 0.63
CA GLU A 490 -15.16 8.15 1.53
C GLU A 490 -13.91 7.27 1.61
N PHE A 491 -13.29 6.97 0.47
CA PHE A 491 -12.19 6.02 0.36
C PHE A 491 -10.82 6.63 0.69
N SER A 492 -10.74 7.96 0.81
CA SER A 492 -9.51 8.69 1.17
C SER A 492 -8.87 8.20 2.47
N ARG A 493 -9.67 7.83 3.48
CA ARG A 493 -9.20 7.28 4.76
C ARG A 493 -8.49 5.92 4.63
N TYR A 494 -8.73 5.20 3.53
CA TYR A 494 -8.11 3.92 3.23
C TYR A 494 -6.91 4.06 2.28
N GLY A 495 -6.57 5.29 1.86
CA GLY A 495 -5.51 5.53 0.88
C GLY A 495 -5.87 5.07 -0.53
N ILE A 496 -7.17 4.93 -0.83
CA ILE A 496 -7.66 4.54 -2.16
C ILE A 496 -8.08 5.81 -2.90
N GLY A 497 -7.42 6.10 -4.02
CA GLY A 497 -7.75 7.20 -4.92
C GLY A 497 -8.96 6.88 -5.78
N VAL A 498 -9.72 7.91 -6.19
CA VAL A 498 -10.82 7.77 -7.14
C VAL A 498 -10.75 8.88 -8.19
N SER A 499 -10.84 8.50 -9.47
CA SER A 499 -10.81 9.42 -10.62
C SER A 499 -12.04 9.24 -11.51
N ALA A 500 -12.77 10.33 -11.76
CA ALA A 500 -13.76 10.42 -12.83
C ALA A 500 -13.09 10.91 -14.12
N ILE A 501 -13.08 10.06 -15.14
CA ILE A 501 -12.58 10.42 -16.47
C ILE A 501 -13.76 10.88 -17.30
N CYS A 502 -13.65 12.08 -17.90
CA CYS A 502 -14.71 12.69 -18.68
C CYS A 502 -14.24 12.92 -20.13
N PRO A 503 -14.27 11.88 -20.98
CA PRO A 503 -13.95 12.03 -22.39
C PRO A 503 -15.00 12.87 -23.12
N GLY A 504 -14.53 13.64 -24.11
CA GLY A 504 -15.38 14.34 -25.07
C GLY A 504 -15.79 13.42 -26.22
N PHE A 505 -15.72 13.93 -27.45
CA PHE A 505 -15.99 13.14 -28.64
C PHE A 505 -14.76 12.33 -29.04
N ILE A 506 -14.73 11.05 -28.63
CA ILE A 506 -13.62 10.13 -28.90
C ILE A 506 -14.02 9.16 -29.99
N ALA A 507 -13.18 8.97 -31.00
CA ALA A 507 -13.41 7.99 -32.07
C ALA A 507 -13.26 6.56 -31.51
N THR A 508 -14.36 6.00 -31.00
CA THR A 508 -14.44 4.63 -30.47
C THR A 508 -15.64 3.89 -31.03
N ASN A 509 -15.71 2.58 -30.76
CA ASN A 509 -16.86 1.74 -31.06
C ASN A 509 -18.14 2.13 -30.30
N ILE A 510 -18.11 3.08 -29.34
CA ILE A 510 -19.34 3.52 -28.65
C ILE A 510 -20.36 4.08 -29.65
N THR A 511 -19.89 4.70 -30.73
CA THR A 511 -20.73 5.18 -31.84
C THR A 511 -21.44 4.03 -32.57
N ARG A 512 -20.78 2.86 -32.70
CA ARG A 512 -21.37 1.63 -33.25
C ARG A 512 -22.36 0.96 -32.30
N THR A 513 -22.11 0.98 -30.99
CA THR A 513 -22.99 0.34 -29.99
C THR A 513 -24.11 1.27 -29.49
N THR A 514 -24.08 2.55 -29.85
CA THR A 514 -25.11 3.52 -29.46
C THR A 514 -26.45 3.15 -30.08
N LYS A 515 -27.48 2.99 -29.24
CA LYS A 515 -28.87 2.79 -29.67
C LYS A 515 -29.52 4.15 -29.94
N PHE A 516 -30.07 4.34 -31.14
CA PHE A 516 -30.77 5.56 -31.55
C PHE A 516 -32.27 5.33 -31.51
N VAL A 517 -32.89 5.66 -30.38
CA VAL A 517 -34.30 5.34 -30.13
C VAL A 517 -35.21 6.30 -30.92
N GLY A 518 -36.31 5.77 -31.47
CA GLY A 518 -37.26 6.54 -32.29
C GLY A 518 -36.86 6.74 -33.76
N GLN A 519 -35.89 5.97 -34.26
CA GLN A 519 -35.47 5.95 -35.67
C GLN A 519 -35.62 4.55 -36.27
N SER A 520 -35.91 4.46 -37.58
CA SER A 520 -35.88 3.18 -38.30
C SER A 520 -34.44 2.63 -38.40
N ALA A 521 -34.27 1.32 -38.59
CA ALA A 521 -32.94 0.69 -38.65
C ALA A 521 -32.00 1.34 -39.70
N GLU A 522 -32.53 1.72 -40.87
CA GLU A 522 -31.77 2.44 -41.90
C GLU A 522 -31.36 3.85 -41.48
N GLN A 523 -32.23 4.59 -40.78
CA GLN A 523 -31.93 5.92 -40.25
C GLN A 523 -30.88 5.87 -39.14
N GLN A 524 -30.94 4.84 -38.29
CA GLN A 524 -29.92 4.59 -37.26
C GLN A 524 -28.55 4.39 -37.90
N GLU A 525 -28.47 3.59 -38.97
CA GLU A 525 -27.20 3.29 -39.63
C GLU A 525 -26.61 4.51 -40.33
N ARG A 526 -27.44 5.31 -41.04
CA ARG A 526 -27.00 6.58 -41.64
C ARG A 526 -26.49 7.58 -40.59
N THR A 527 -27.21 7.71 -39.47
CA THR A 527 -26.81 8.60 -38.36
C THR A 527 -25.51 8.12 -37.72
N ARG A 528 -25.36 6.81 -37.48
CA ARG A 528 -24.11 6.20 -36.98
C ARG A 528 -22.92 6.50 -37.88
N GLN A 529 -23.07 6.32 -39.19
CA GLN A 529 -22.00 6.58 -40.16
C GLN A 529 -21.57 8.06 -40.17
N ARG A 530 -22.53 8.98 -40.12
CA ARG A 530 -22.27 10.43 -40.05
C ARG A 530 -21.57 10.85 -38.76
N VAL A 531 -22.02 10.34 -37.61
CA VAL A 531 -21.39 10.62 -36.31
C VAL A 531 -19.98 10.03 -36.26
N THR A 532 -19.80 8.81 -36.76
CA THR A 532 -18.48 8.13 -36.80
C THR A 532 -17.47 8.89 -37.67
N SER A 533 -17.89 9.42 -38.83
CA SER A 533 -17.01 10.18 -39.73
C SER A 533 -16.61 11.53 -39.14
N LEU A 534 -17.55 12.22 -38.46
CA LEU A 534 -17.26 13.46 -37.72
C LEU A 534 -16.22 13.24 -36.62
N TYR A 535 -16.30 12.12 -35.91
CA TYR A 535 -15.38 11.83 -34.80
C TYR A 535 -13.98 11.45 -35.32
N ARG A 536 -13.90 10.69 -36.42
CA ARG A 536 -12.61 10.37 -37.07
C ARG A 536 -11.86 11.61 -37.55
N ARG A 537 -12.56 12.62 -38.10
CA ARG A 537 -11.94 13.87 -38.57
C ARG A 537 -11.25 14.68 -37.46
N ARG A 538 -11.60 14.48 -36.19
CA ARG A 538 -10.98 15.18 -35.05
C ARG A 538 -9.65 14.56 -34.57
N ASN A 539 -9.22 13.42 -35.13
CA ASN A 539 -7.95 12.74 -34.82
C ASN A 539 -7.66 12.55 -33.32
N TYR A 540 -8.70 12.27 -32.51
CA TYR A 540 -8.58 12.03 -31.07
C TYR A 540 -9.03 10.61 -30.73
N GLY A 541 -8.04 9.71 -30.64
CA GLY A 541 -8.25 8.27 -30.45
C GLY A 541 -8.36 7.81 -28.99
N PRO A 542 -8.71 6.53 -28.77
CA PRO A 542 -8.80 5.93 -27.44
C PRO A 542 -7.47 5.96 -26.67
N ASP A 543 -6.33 5.92 -27.37
CA ASP A 543 -4.99 5.92 -26.76
C ASP A 543 -4.73 7.21 -25.96
N LYS A 544 -5.24 8.35 -26.44
CA LYS A 544 -5.15 9.62 -25.70
C LYS A 544 -5.99 9.61 -24.43
N VAL A 545 -7.10 8.88 -24.39
CA VAL A 545 -7.87 8.69 -23.15
C VAL A 545 -7.10 7.77 -22.20
N ALA A 546 -6.53 6.68 -22.71
CA ALA A 546 -5.70 5.74 -21.95
C ALA A 546 -4.49 6.44 -21.30
N GLU A 547 -3.74 7.26 -22.04
CA GLU A 547 -2.65 8.09 -21.52
C GLU A 547 -3.11 8.98 -20.34
N ARG A 548 -4.33 9.55 -20.45
CA ARG A 548 -4.90 10.40 -19.39
C ARG A 548 -5.38 9.60 -18.20
N ILE A 549 -5.88 8.38 -18.38
CA ILE A 549 -6.22 7.44 -17.31
C ILE A 549 -4.98 7.10 -16.50
N VAL A 550 -3.91 6.65 -17.17
CA VAL A 550 -2.63 6.32 -16.50
C VAL A 550 -2.09 7.54 -15.75
N ALA A 551 -2.10 8.72 -16.38
CA ALA A 551 -1.67 9.96 -15.73
C ALA A 551 -2.57 10.39 -14.55
N ALA A 552 -3.86 10.04 -14.57
CA ALA A 552 -4.81 10.32 -13.49
C ALA A 552 -4.53 9.45 -12.27
N VAL A 553 -4.31 8.15 -12.48
CA VAL A 553 -3.92 7.19 -11.43
C VAL A 553 -2.62 7.66 -10.77
N ARG A 554 -1.59 7.96 -11.57
CA ARG A 554 -0.29 8.42 -11.05
C ARG A 554 -0.35 9.68 -10.20
N ARG A 555 -1.22 10.63 -10.58
CA ARG A 555 -1.29 11.95 -9.94
C ARG A 555 -2.48 12.09 -8.99
N ASP A 556 -3.17 10.99 -8.73
CA ASP A 556 -4.42 10.93 -7.97
C ASP A 556 -5.41 12.07 -8.32
N LYS A 557 -5.69 12.26 -9.61
CA LYS A 557 -6.53 13.39 -10.08
C LYS A 557 -8.02 13.07 -9.91
N PRO A 558 -8.83 13.93 -9.25
CA PRO A 558 -10.23 13.66 -8.98
C PRO A 558 -11.11 13.61 -10.23
N VAL A 559 -11.04 14.64 -11.08
CA VAL A 559 -11.89 14.78 -12.27
C VAL A 559 -11.03 15.18 -13.46
N VAL A 560 -11.10 14.42 -14.55
CA VAL A 560 -10.20 14.53 -15.70
C VAL A 560 -10.99 14.75 -17.00
N PRO A 561 -11.23 16.02 -17.38
CA PRO A 561 -11.71 16.36 -18.72
C PRO A 561 -10.57 16.13 -19.74
N VAL A 562 -10.81 15.28 -20.73
CA VAL A 562 -9.75 14.80 -21.64
C VAL A 562 -9.52 15.78 -22.79
N ALA A 563 -10.56 16.03 -23.59
CA ALA A 563 -10.50 16.84 -24.80
C ALA A 563 -10.83 18.33 -24.52
N LEU A 564 -10.53 19.22 -25.48
CA LEU A 564 -10.74 20.67 -25.32
C LEU A 564 -12.22 21.00 -25.10
N GLU A 565 -13.12 20.34 -25.83
CA GLU A 565 -14.57 20.50 -25.68
C GLU A 565 -15.07 20.03 -24.31
N ALA A 566 -14.46 18.98 -23.74
CA ALA A 566 -14.79 18.51 -22.40
C ALA A 566 -14.38 19.53 -21.33
N LYS A 567 -13.21 20.17 -21.51
CA LYS A 567 -12.75 21.25 -20.64
C LYS A 567 -13.64 22.48 -20.75
N ALA A 568 -14.01 22.87 -21.97
CA ALA A 568 -14.90 23.99 -22.23
C ALA A 568 -16.29 23.75 -21.64
N SER A 569 -16.89 22.58 -21.88
CA SER A 569 -18.19 22.18 -21.31
C SER A 569 -18.19 22.23 -19.79
N ARG A 570 -17.12 21.74 -19.13
CA ARG A 570 -16.96 21.86 -17.68
C ARG A 570 -16.83 23.30 -17.20
N ALA A 571 -16.09 24.14 -17.92
CA ALA A 571 -15.96 25.55 -17.56
C ALA A 571 -17.30 26.27 -17.68
N VAL A 572 -18.02 26.07 -18.79
CA VAL A 572 -19.35 26.65 -19.03
C VAL A 572 -20.35 26.20 -17.98
N SER A 573 -20.38 24.92 -17.62
CA SER A 573 -21.32 24.42 -16.61
C SER A 573 -21.09 24.99 -15.22
N ARG A 574 -19.85 25.38 -14.88
CA ARG A 574 -19.52 26.00 -13.58
C ARG A 574 -19.63 27.52 -13.57
N LEU A 575 -19.27 28.18 -14.67
CA LEU A 575 -19.23 29.65 -14.74
C LEU A 575 -20.55 30.26 -15.22
N SER A 576 -21.29 29.57 -16.09
CA SER A 576 -22.56 30.05 -16.62
C SER A 576 -23.56 28.90 -16.85
N PRO A 577 -24.17 28.37 -15.76
CA PRO A 577 -25.23 27.36 -15.87
C PRO A 577 -26.41 27.82 -16.74
N ALA A 578 -26.69 29.12 -16.77
CA ALA A 578 -27.72 29.70 -17.64
C ALA A 578 -27.38 29.54 -19.13
N LEU A 579 -26.12 29.79 -19.53
CA LEU A 579 -25.66 29.57 -20.90
C LEU A 579 -25.72 28.09 -21.27
N ALA A 580 -25.27 27.19 -20.37
CA ALA A 580 -25.36 25.75 -20.57
C ALA A 580 -26.81 25.30 -20.87
N ARG A 581 -27.78 25.80 -20.09
CA ARG A 581 -29.22 25.52 -20.29
C ARG A 581 -29.78 26.09 -21.59
N ARG A 582 -29.27 27.23 -22.07
CA ARG A 582 -29.66 27.80 -23.38
C ARG A 582 -29.14 26.94 -24.53
N LEU A 583 -27.85 26.56 -24.49
CA LEU A 583 -27.23 25.72 -25.51
C LEU A 583 -27.90 24.34 -25.60
N ALA A 584 -28.39 23.79 -24.49
CA ALA A 584 -29.09 22.50 -24.46
C ALA A 584 -30.40 22.44 -25.26
N LYS A 585 -31.00 23.60 -25.61
CA LYS A 585 -32.23 23.67 -26.40
C LYS A 585 -31.98 23.52 -27.91
N ILE A 586 -30.74 23.75 -28.36
CA ILE A 586 -30.33 23.70 -29.76
C ILE A 586 -30.25 22.24 -30.21
N ASP A 587 -30.82 21.93 -31.38
CA ASP A 587 -30.71 20.61 -32.00
C ASP A 587 -29.44 20.55 -32.87
N PRO A 588 -28.43 19.73 -32.53
CA PRO A 588 -27.23 19.59 -33.34
C PRO A 588 -27.45 18.75 -34.61
N THR A 589 -28.64 18.18 -34.80
CA THR A 589 -29.01 17.39 -35.98
C THR A 589 -29.95 18.11 -36.96
N GLY A 590 -30.38 19.32 -36.60
CA GLY A 590 -31.20 20.20 -37.45
C GLY A 590 -30.45 20.79 -38.64
#